data_AF-A0A6H9S5K3-F1
#
_entry.id   AF-A0A6H9S5K3-F1
#
_cell.length_a   1.000
_cell.length_b   1.000
_cell.length_c   1.000
_cell.angle_alpha   90.00
_cell.angle_beta   90.00
_cell.angle_gamma   90.00
#
_symmetry.space_group_name_H-M   'P 1'
#
loop_
_entity.id
_entity.type
_entity.pdbx_description
1 polymer ?
#
loop_
_entity_poly.entity_id
_entity_poly.type
_entity_poly.pdbx_seq_one_letter_code
_entity_poly.pdbx_strand_id
1 'polypeptide(L)'
;MSKERYGIRRFALLNTAGYSLGLFPLEEPLSVYGANNLGKSASINALQFPILARMSDMSFGKYSLEQSRRFYFASDTSYILVEVALPHGPHVIGVVGRGPGGGFGHQFFAYAGKLDLAHYQKNDTCLRQKELFTNLEREGLKAYELKPDELRRLLVGGHTSIPLDLTLIPLRSTSEQSLKTFRALFINLLHMREITAAKLKQLFLDA
;
A
#
# COMPACT_ATOMS: atom_id res chain seq x y z
N MET A 1 -3.12 25.50 17.78
CA MET A 1 -3.95 24.57 16.97
C MET A 1 -3.03 23.54 16.33
N SER A 2 -3.15 22.26 16.67
CA SER A 2 -2.36 21.22 15.97
C SER A 2 -2.83 21.16 14.52
N LYS A 3 -1.91 21.40 13.58
CA LYS A 3 -2.18 21.32 12.15
C LYS A 3 -2.60 19.88 11.82
N GLU A 4 -3.81 19.68 11.31
CA GLU A 4 -4.30 18.36 10.90
C GLU A 4 -3.35 17.76 9.86
N ARG A 5 -2.88 16.54 10.11
CA ARG A 5 -1.89 15.86 9.27
C ARG A 5 -2.58 14.79 8.44
N TYR A 6 -2.64 14.99 7.13
CA TYR A 6 -3.05 13.97 6.16
C TYR A 6 -1.89 13.05 5.80
N GLY A 7 -2.21 11.82 5.38
CA GLY A 7 -1.18 10.83 5.04
C GLY A 7 -1.55 9.43 5.49
N ILE A 8 -0.58 8.51 5.37
CA ILE A 8 -0.71 7.15 5.90
C ILE A 8 -0.73 7.23 7.44
N ARG A 9 -1.71 6.54 8.05
CA ARG A 9 -1.94 6.50 9.50
C ARG A 9 -1.57 5.16 10.09
N ARG A 10 -1.98 4.09 9.42
CA ARG A 10 -1.76 2.72 9.86
C ARG A 10 -1.37 1.88 8.66
N PHE A 11 -0.46 0.95 8.89
CA PHE A 11 -0.06 -0.05 7.94
C PHE A 11 -0.20 -1.42 8.58
N ALA A 12 -0.87 -2.34 7.90
CA ALA A 12 -1.12 -3.68 8.42
C ALA A 12 -0.76 -4.76 7.40
N LEU A 13 -0.23 -5.86 7.93
CA LEU A 13 0.12 -7.07 7.21
C LEU A 13 -0.66 -8.22 7.83
N LEU A 14 -1.42 -8.95 7.02
CA LEU A 14 -2.14 -10.16 7.43
C LEU A 14 -1.68 -11.33 6.58
N ASN A 15 -1.23 -12.42 7.21
CA ASN A 15 -0.77 -13.65 6.53
C ASN A 15 0.17 -13.39 5.34
N THR A 16 1.13 -12.47 5.49
CA THR A 16 2.04 -12.04 4.42
C THR A 16 3.42 -11.71 4.99
N ALA A 17 4.47 -11.86 4.17
CA ALA A 17 5.83 -11.44 4.51
C ALA A 17 6.41 -12.05 5.81
N GLY A 18 5.92 -13.22 6.21
CA GLY A 18 6.27 -13.87 7.48
C GLY A 18 5.46 -13.42 8.70
N TYR A 19 4.46 -12.55 8.52
CA TYR A 19 3.56 -12.09 9.57
C TYR A 19 2.22 -12.83 9.47
N SER A 20 1.75 -13.36 10.60
CA SER A 20 0.31 -13.65 10.79
C SER A 20 -0.47 -12.35 10.95
N LEU A 21 0.05 -11.45 11.79
CA LEU A 21 -0.43 -10.09 11.98
C LEU A 21 0.77 -9.17 12.24
N GLY A 22 0.92 -8.12 11.44
CA GLY A 22 1.86 -7.02 11.69
C GLY A 22 1.10 -5.70 11.65
N LEU A 23 1.18 -4.90 12.71
CA LEU A 23 0.54 -3.59 12.80
C LEU A 23 1.58 -2.50 13.06
N PHE A 24 1.56 -1.50 12.20
CA PHE A 24 2.53 -0.42 12.19
C PHE A 24 1.75 0.90 12.30
N PRO A 25 1.71 1.55 13.48
CA PRO A 25 1.20 2.91 13.60
C PRO A 25 2.20 3.86 12.92
N LEU A 26 1.72 4.67 11.97
CA LEU A 26 2.52 5.60 11.17
C LEU A 26 2.13 7.07 11.41
N GLU A 27 1.31 7.32 12.43
CA GLU A 27 0.96 8.68 12.87
C GLU A 27 2.14 9.39 13.56
N GLU A 28 3.02 8.59 14.16
CA GLU A 28 4.24 9.01 14.85
C GLU A 28 5.46 8.28 14.27
N PRO A 29 6.68 8.81 14.43
CA PRO A 29 7.89 8.14 13.98
C PRO A 29 8.00 6.74 14.59
N LEU A 30 7.95 5.71 13.74
CA LEU A 30 8.05 4.32 14.15
C LEU A 30 9.45 3.77 13.87
N SER A 31 10.12 3.28 14.91
CA SER A 31 11.34 2.48 14.75
C SER A 31 11.00 0.99 14.79
N VAL A 32 11.14 0.31 13.66
CA VAL A 32 10.99 -1.14 13.60
C VAL A 32 12.31 -1.78 14.05
N TYR A 33 12.34 -2.43 15.21
CA TYR A 33 13.51 -3.13 15.74
C TYR A 33 13.28 -4.65 15.75
N GLY A 34 14.30 -5.42 15.39
CA GLY A 34 14.27 -6.87 15.34
C GLY A 34 15.56 -7.43 14.76
N ALA A 35 15.86 -8.70 15.03
CA ALA A 35 17.02 -9.37 14.43
C ALA A 35 16.98 -9.33 12.90
N ASN A 36 18.15 -9.31 12.27
CA ASN A 36 18.26 -9.40 10.81
C ASN A 36 17.47 -10.62 10.30
N ASN A 37 16.71 -10.44 9.22
CA ASN A 37 15.84 -11.45 8.58
C ASN A 37 14.50 -11.78 9.26
N LEU A 38 14.09 -11.09 10.34
CA LEU A 38 12.74 -11.24 10.92
C LEU A 38 11.65 -10.45 10.18
N GLY A 39 11.78 -10.27 8.86
CA GLY A 39 10.74 -9.63 8.05
C GLY A 39 10.68 -8.10 8.13
N LYS A 40 11.56 -7.40 8.87
CA LYS A 40 11.58 -5.91 8.93
C LYS A 40 11.63 -5.25 7.54
N SER A 41 12.65 -5.57 6.73
CA SER A 41 12.78 -5.01 5.38
C SER A 41 11.63 -5.45 4.48
N ALA A 42 11.08 -6.64 4.70
CA ALA A 42 9.92 -7.11 3.98
C ALA A 42 8.67 -6.28 4.29
N SER A 43 8.43 -5.95 5.56
CA SER A 43 7.31 -5.09 5.96
C SER A 43 7.39 -3.72 5.30
N ILE A 44 8.56 -3.08 5.35
CA ILE A 44 8.74 -1.76 4.73
C ILE A 44 8.56 -1.84 3.21
N ASN A 45 9.09 -2.88 2.57
CA ASN A 45 8.93 -3.08 1.12
C ASN A 45 7.49 -3.39 0.71
N ALA A 46 6.68 -4.01 1.57
CA ALA A 46 5.26 -4.25 1.31
C ALA A 46 4.47 -2.94 1.12
N LEU A 47 4.90 -1.82 1.70
CA LEU A 47 4.26 -0.51 1.51
C LEU A 47 4.31 -0.03 0.05
N GLN A 48 5.23 -0.57 -0.76
CA GLN A 48 5.29 -0.26 -2.19
C GLN A 48 4.04 -0.70 -2.94
N PHE A 49 3.36 -1.78 -2.52
CA PHE A 49 2.17 -2.27 -3.21
C PHE A 49 1.03 -1.25 -3.28
N PRO A 50 0.47 -0.78 -2.15
CA PRO A 50 -0.65 0.15 -2.17
C PRO A 50 -0.29 1.56 -2.67
N ILE A 51 1.00 1.94 -2.71
CA ILE A 51 1.44 3.29 -3.08
C ILE A 51 1.93 3.39 -4.53
N LEU A 52 2.66 2.39 -5.04
CA LEU A 52 3.17 2.40 -6.41
C LEU A 52 2.24 1.72 -7.40
N ALA A 53 1.37 0.82 -6.93
CA ALA A 53 0.35 0.06 -7.68
C ALA A 53 0.87 -0.88 -8.80
N ARG A 54 1.86 -0.46 -9.59
CA ARG A 54 2.47 -1.28 -10.65
C ARG A 54 3.72 -1.96 -10.13
N MET A 55 3.80 -3.29 -10.24
CA MET A 55 4.98 -4.03 -9.80
C MET A 55 6.27 -3.66 -10.54
N SER A 56 6.18 -3.25 -11.80
CA SER A 56 7.33 -2.74 -12.58
C SER A 56 7.94 -1.47 -11.99
N ASP A 57 7.17 -0.76 -11.16
CA ASP A 57 7.60 0.47 -10.50
C ASP A 57 8.22 0.20 -9.12
N MET A 58 8.17 -1.04 -8.63
CA MET A 58 8.65 -1.43 -7.30
C MET A 58 10.08 -1.96 -7.34
N SER A 59 10.78 -1.89 -6.21
CA SER A 59 12.13 -2.44 -6.05
C SER A 59 12.22 -3.35 -4.82
N PHE A 60 12.49 -4.64 -5.08
CA PHE A 60 12.65 -5.67 -4.06
C PHE A 60 14.12 -6.13 -3.90
N GLY A 61 15.07 -5.26 -4.27
CA GLY A 61 16.49 -5.55 -4.16
C GLY A 61 16.92 -6.71 -5.07
N LYS A 62 17.47 -7.77 -4.47
CA LYS A 62 18.01 -8.95 -5.18
C LYS A 62 16.94 -9.94 -5.66
N TYR A 63 15.69 -9.77 -5.25
CA TYR A 63 14.61 -10.72 -5.56
C TYR A 63 13.89 -10.32 -6.85
N SER A 64 13.55 -11.31 -7.67
CA SER A 64 12.73 -11.09 -8.86
C SER A 64 11.30 -10.69 -8.50
N LEU A 65 10.57 -10.12 -9.46
CA LEU A 65 9.14 -9.80 -9.27
C LEU A 65 8.31 -11.05 -8.94
N GLU A 66 8.62 -12.18 -9.56
CA GLU A 66 7.93 -13.45 -9.29
C GLU A 66 8.22 -13.96 -7.87
N GLN A 67 9.49 -13.97 -7.46
CA GLN A 67 9.87 -14.36 -6.09
C GLN A 67 9.18 -13.47 -5.06
N SER A 68 9.16 -12.15 -5.31
CA SER A 68 8.51 -11.18 -4.43
C SER A 68 7.01 -11.43 -4.35
N ARG A 69 6.33 -11.68 -5.47
CA ARG A 69 4.90 -12.04 -5.50
C ARG A 69 4.60 -13.27 -4.66
N ARG A 70 5.36 -14.35 -4.85
CA ARG A 70 5.18 -15.60 -4.09
C ARG A 70 5.38 -15.39 -2.59
N PHE A 71 6.34 -14.54 -2.23
CA PHE A 71 6.64 -14.23 -0.84
C PHE A 71 5.56 -13.38 -0.15
N TYR A 72 5.03 -12.34 -0.81
CA TYR A 72 4.00 -11.48 -0.23
C TYR A 72 2.57 -12.05 -0.37
N PHE A 73 2.29 -12.85 -1.38
CA PHE A 73 0.94 -13.33 -1.70
C PHE A 73 0.90 -14.85 -1.77
N ALA A 74 1.45 -15.49 -0.74
CA ALA A 74 1.52 -16.94 -0.62
C ALA A 74 0.13 -17.60 -0.51
N SER A 75 -0.89 -16.88 -0.02
CA SER A 75 -2.28 -17.33 0.02
C SER A 75 -3.24 -16.31 -0.61
N ASP A 76 -4.50 -16.72 -0.78
CA ASP A 76 -5.62 -15.85 -1.16
C ASP A 76 -6.22 -15.08 0.04
N THR A 77 -5.54 -15.16 1.19
CA THR A 77 -5.84 -14.46 2.45
C THR A 77 -4.66 -13.62 2.94
N SER A 78 -3.64 -13.44 2.10
CA SER A 78 -2.53 -12.52 2.34
C SER A 78 -2.98 -11.08 2.06
N TYR A 79 -2.94 -10.19 3.05
CA TYR A 79 -3.30 -8.78 2.90
C TYR A 79 -2.18 -7.81 3.26
N ILE A 80 -2.06 -6.77 2.46
CA ILE A 80 -1.28 -5.57 2.74
C ILE A 80 -2.26 -4.40 2.74
N LEU A 81 -2.37 -3.71 3.87
CA LEU A 81 -3.41 -2.69 4.10
C LEU A 81 -2.79 -1.38 4.56
N VAL A 82 -3.27 -0.26 4.04
CA VAL A 82 -2.97 1.08 4.56
C VAL A 82 -4.25 1.82 4.86
N GLU A 83 -4.33 2.41 6.06
CA GLU A 83 -5.31 3.44 6.39
C GLU A 83 -4.67 4.79 6.07
N VAL A 84 -5.38 5.62 5.31
CA VAL A 84 -4.98 6.98 4.95
C VAL A 84 -5.97 7.97 5.51
N ALA A 85 -5.48 9.05 6.10
CA ALA A 85 -6.28 10.22 6.45
C ALA A 85 -6.24 11.22 5.29
N LEU A 86 -7.41 11.53 4.74
CA LEU A 86 -7.63 12.49 3.66
C LEU A 86 -8.58 13.61 4.15
N PRO A 87 -8.66 14.78 3.47
CA PRO A 87 -9.52 15.89 3.88
C PRO A 87 -11.00 15.54 4.05
N HIS A 88 -11.48 14.57 3.29
CA HIS A 88 -12.86 14.08 3.30
C HIS A 88 -13.05 12.81 4.16
N GLY A 89 -12.05 12.44 4.95
CA GLY A 89 -12.14 11.35 5.91
C GLY A 89 -11.19 10.17 5.64
N PRO A 90 -11.20 9.16 6.52
CA PRO A 90 -10.32 8.01 6.42
C PRO A 90 -10.71 7.12 5.25
N HIS A 91 -9.72 6.56 4.58
CA HIS A 91 -9.88 5.56 3.53
C HIS A 91 -8.92 4.41 3.78
N VAL A 92 -9.30 3.22 3.31
CA VAL A 92 -8.41 2.06 3.31
C VAL A 92 -8.08 1.71 1.87
N ILE A 93 -6.79 1.50 1.62
CA ILE A 93 -6.27 0.92 0.38
C ILE A 93 -5.69 -0.44 0.75
N GLY A 94 -6.19 -1.47 0.10
CA GLY A 94 -5.80 -2.84 0.37
C GLY A 94 -5.31 -3.57 -0.87
N VAL A 95 -4.45 -4.55 -0.61
CA VAL A 95 -3.90 -5.45 -1.61
C VAL A 95 -4.07 -6.86 -1.07
N VAL A 96 -4.83 -7.69 -1.78
CA VAL A 96 -5.10 -9.08 -1.39
C VAL A 96 -4.41 -10.03 -2.37
N GLY A 97 -3.83 -11.10 -1.85
CA GLY A 97 -3.24 -12.17 -2.66
C GLY A 97 -4.30 -13.01 -3.37
N ARG A 98 -3.90 -13.70 -4.45
CA ARG A 98 -4.70 -14.72 -5.13
C ARG A 98 -4.20 -16.15 -4.87
N GLY A 99 -3.15 -16.28 -4.04
CA GLY A 99 -2.51 -17.56 -3.72
C GLY A 99 -1.97 -18.33 -4.93
N PRO A 100 -1.62 -19.62 -4.76
CA PRO A 100 -1.06 -20.45 -5.83
C PRO A 100 -2.03 -20.62 -7.01
N GLY A 101 -3.32 -20.77 -6.73
CA GLY A 101 -4.37 -20.94 -7.76
C GLY A 101 -4.50 -19.73 -8.69
N GLY A 102 -4.20 -18.53 -8.20
CA GLY A 102 -4.14 -17.31 -9.00
C GLY A 102 -2.73 -16.92 -9.46
N GLY A 103 -1.79 -17.86 -9.49
CA GLY A 103 -0.40 -17.62 -9.92
C GLY A 103 0.33 -16.60 -9.04
N PHE A 104 0.03 -16.61 -7.73
CA PHE A 104 0.57 -15.67 -6.74
C PHE A 104 0.34 -14.20 -7.15
N GLY A 105 -0.77 -13.95 -7.86
CA GLY A 105 -1.22 -12.60 -8.17
C GLY A 105 -1.74 -11.87 -6.96
N HIS A 106 -2.11 -10.61 -7.18
CA HIS A 106 -2.80 -9.80 -6.19
C HIS A 106 -3.90 -8.98 -6.87
N GLN A 107 -4.82 -8.48 -6.05
CA GLN A 107 -5.91 -7.61 -6.42
C GLN A 107 -5.90 -6.39 -5.50
N PHE A 108 -6.02 -5.19 -6.07
CA PHE A 108 -6.18 -3.97 -5.30
C PHE A 108 -7.65 -3.74 -4.98
N PHE A 109 -7.92 -3.14 -3.83
CA PHE A 109 -9.22 -2.61 -3.48
C PHE A 109 -9.11 -1.37 -2.61
N ALA A 110 -10.19 -0.59 -2.54
CA ALA A 110 -10.29 0.51 -1.60
C ALA A 110 -11.72 0.72 -1.12
N TYR A 111 -11.86 1.38 0.03
CA TYR A 111 -13.14 1.85 0.56
C TYR A 111 -12.96 3.10 1.42
N ALA A 112 -14.01 3.91 1.51
CA ALA A 112 -14.11 4.99 2.49
C ALA A 112 -14.45 4.39 3.87
N GLY A 113 -13.66 4.71 4.89
CA GLY A 113 -13.77 4.13 6.24
C GLY A 113 -12.42 3.94 6.91
N LYS A 114 -12.46 3.56 8.20
CA LYS A 114 -11.25 3.22 8.98
C LYS A 114 -10.88 1.75 8.78
N LEU A 115 -9.61 1.44 9.02
CA LEU A 115 -9.14 0.07 9.08
C LEU A 115 -9.58 -0.56 10.41
N ASP A 116 -10.46 -1.55 10.33
CA ASP A 116 -10.82 -2.43 11.43
C ASP A 116 -10.50 -3.88 11.04
N LEU A 117 -9.65 -4.53 11.82
CA LEU A 117 -9.20 -5.89 11.57
C LEU A 117 -10.31 -6.93 11.78
N ALA A 118 -11.34 -6.61 12.56
CA ALA A 118 -12.49 -7.48 12.75
C ALA A 118 -13.22 -7.76 11.42
N HIS A 119 -13.16 -6.83 10.46
CA HIS A 119 -13.74 -7.05 9.13
C HIS A 119 -12.99 -8.11 8.31
N TYR A 120 -11.72 -8.37 8.62
CA TYR A 120 -10.80 -9.21 7.84
C TYR A 120 -10.65 -10.62 8.40
N GLN A 121 -11.22 -10.90 9.57
CA GLN A 121 -11.00 -12.16 10.28
C GLN A 121 -12.30 -12.73 10.81
N LYS A 122 -12.36 -14.05 10.87
CA LYS A 122 -13.41 -14.79 11.58
C LYS A 122 -12.75 -15.89 12.38
N ASN A 123 -12.91 -15.85 13.71
CA ASN A 123 -12.25 -16.78 14.64
C ASN A 123 -10.74 -16.86 14.38
N ASP A 124 -10.07 -15.69 14.35
CA ASP A 124 -8.63 -15.53 14.07
C ASP A 124 -8.14 -16.04 12.70
N THR A 125 -9.08 -16.44 11.83
CA THR A 125 -8.77 -16.87 10.46
C THR A 125 -9.05 -15.72 9.50
N CYS A 126 -8.04 -15.33 8.72
CA CYS A 126 -8.19 -14.30 7.69
C CYS A 126 -9.19 -14.75 6.62
N LEU A 127 -10.12 -13.87 6.30
CA LEU A 127 -11.16 -14.08 5.30
C LEU A 127 -10.61 -13.94 3.89
N ARG A 128 -11.28 -14.56 2.92
CA ARG A 128 -11.02 -14.28 1.50
C ARG A 128 -11.67 -12.96 1.09
N GLN A 129 -11.19 -12.37 -0.01
CA GLN A 129 -11.68 -11.08 -0.50
C GLN A 129 -13.21 -11.00 -0.63
N LYS A 130 -13.85 -12.05 -1.17
CA LYS A 130 -15.30 -12.08 -1.34
C LYS A 130 -16.04 -11.99 0.01
N GLU A 131 -15.55 -12.71 1.02
CA GLU A 131 -16.12 -12.72 2.37
C GLU A 131 -15.86 -11.39 3.08
N LEU A 132 -14.66 -10.82 2.92
CA LEU A 132 -14.33 -9.47 3.38
C LEU A 132 -15.32 -8.45 2.81
N PHE A 133 -15.59 -8.47 1.50
CA PHE A 133 -16.50 -7.51 0.89
C PHE A 133 -17.92 -7.65 1.42
N THR A 134 -18.40 -8.88 1.63
CA THR A 134 -19.70 -9.12 2.29
C THR A 134 -19.71 -8.59 3.73
N ASN A 135 -18.62 -8.74 4.48
CA ASN A 135 -18.53 -8.20 5.83
C ASN A 135 -18.52 -6.66 5.83
N LEU A 136 -17.73 -6.03 4.95
CA LEU A 136 -17.71 -4.58 4.81
C LEU A 136 -19.09 -4.03 4.45
N GLU A 137 -19.81 -4.69 3.53
CA GLU A 137 -21.16 -4.27 3.12
C GLU A 137 -22.17 -4.34 4.29
N ARG A 138 -22.07 -5.34 5.16
CA ARG A 138 -22.89 -5.43 6.39
C ARG A 138 -22.66 -4.27 7.35
N GLU A 139 -21.43 -3.74 7.37
CA GLU A 139 -21.04 -2.56 8.16
C GLU A 139 -21.32 -1.24 7.41
N GLY A 140 -22.00 -1.29 6.26
CA GLY A 140 -22.30 -0.11 5.44
C GLY A 140 -21.10 0.45 4.68
N LEU A 141 -19.99 -0.28 4.60
CA LEU A 141 -18.77 0.11 3.91
C LEU A 141 -18.73 -0.52 2.51
N LYS A 142 -18.76 0.31 1.47
CA LYS A 142 -18.67 -0.17 0.09
C LYS A 142 -17.22 -0.23 -0.39
N ALA A 143 -16.75 -1.44 -0.69
CA ALA A 143 -15.45 -1.68 -1.28
C ALA A 143 -15.49 -1.75 -2.81
N TYR A 144 -14.41 -1.29 -3.44
CA TYR A 144 -14.23 -1.25 -4.88
C TYR A 144 -12.94 -1.97 -5.24
N GLU A 145 -13.00 -2.91 -6.18
CA GLU A 145 -11.79 -3.45 -6.80
C GLU A 145 -11.17 -2.39 -7.71
N LEU A 146 -9.83 -2.33 -7.71
CA LEU A 146 -9.08 -1.37 -8.50
C LEU A 146 -8.11 -2.11 -9.42
N LYS A 147 -8.00 -1.66 -10.67
CA LYS A 147 -6.85 -1.99 -11.51
C LYS A 147 -5.64 -1.16 -11.07
N PRO A 148 -4.39 -1.62 -11.35
CA PRO A 148 -3.18 -0.86 -11.01
C PRO A 148 -3.21 0.58 -11.53
N ASP A 149 -3.70 0.78 -12.75
CA ASP A 149 -3.78 2.10 -13.38
C ASP A 149 -4.86 3.00 -12.77
N GLU A 150 -5.96 2.41 -12.29
CA GLU A 150 -7.01 3.15 -11.59
C GLU A 150 -6.50 3.61 -10.23
N LEU A 151 -5.87 2.72 -9.46
CA LEU A 151 -5.27 3.08 -8.16
C LEU A 151 -4.21 4.18 -8.34
N ARG A 152 -3.31 4.04 -9.32
CA ARG A 152 -2.29 5.05 -9.60
C ARG A 152 -2.88 6.42 -9.93
N ARG A 153 -3.99 6.46 -10.70
CA ARG A 153 -4.69 7.72 -11.00
C ARG A 153 -5.36 8.31 -9.77
N LEU A 154 -6.08 7.49 -9.00
CA LEU A 154 -6.76 7.93 -7.78
C LEU A 154 -5.79 8.52 -6.75
N LEU A 155 -4.60 7.94 -6.60
CA LEU A 155 -3.58 8.42 -5.66
C LEU A 155 -3.07 9.85 -5.95
N VAL A 156 -3.19 10.31 -7.20
CA VAL A 156 -2.77 11.66 -7.64
C VAL A 156 -3.95 12.56 -8.02
N GLY A 157 -5.18 12.18 -7.65
CA GLY A 157 -6.40 12.96 -7.94
C GLY A 157 -6.87 12.92 -9.39
N GLY A 158 -6.47 11.90 -10.13
CA GLY A 158 -6.95 11.65 -11.50
C GLY A 158 -8.34 11.03 -11.52
N HIS A 159 -9.08 11.30 -12.60
CA HIS A 159 -10.43 10.76 -12.79
C HIS A 159 -10.42 9.27 -13.15
N THR A 160 -11.33 8.51 -12.52
CA THR A 160 -11.63 7.11 -12.83
C THR A 160 -13.14 6.88 -12.73
N SER A 161 -13.64 5.70 -13.11
CA SER A 161 -15.03 5.29 -12.87
C SER A 161 -15.31 4.93 -11.41
N ILE A 162 -14.28 4.81 -10.58
CA ILE A 162 -14.42 4.48 -9.17
C ILE A 162 -14.80 5.76 -8.41
N PRO A 163 -15.92 5.78 -7.68
CA PRO A 163 -16.41 6.97 -6.98
C PRO A 163 -15.71 7.15 -5.62
N LEU A 164 -14.38 7.11 -5.62
CA LEU A 164 -13.55 7.39 -4.45
C LEU A 164 -12.54 8.48 -4.80
N ASP A 165 -12.21 9.33 -3.84
CA ASP A 165 -11.06 10.21 -3.91
C ASP A 165 -9.99 9.67 -2.97
N LEU A 166 -8.85 9.24 -3.54
CA LEU A 166 -7.70 8.71 -2.78
C LEU A 166 -6.47 9.60 -2.90
N THR A 167 -6.65 10.90 -3.18
CA THR A 167 -5.56 11.85 -3.46
C THR A 167 -4.63 12.00 -2.26
N LEU A 168 -3.59 11.17 -2.22
CA LEU A 168 -2.57 11.13 -1.18
C LEU A 168 -1.30 11.84 -1.63
N ILE A 169 -1.03 11.85 -2.94
CA ILE A 169 0.19 12.37 -3.56
C ILE A 169 -0.20 13.58 -4.41
N PRO A 170 -0.33 14.78 -3.82
CA PRO A 170 -0.66 15.98 -4.57
C PRO A 170 0.54 16.42 -5.41
N LEU A 171 0.56 15.98 -6.67
CA LEU A 171 1.56 16.43 -7.65
C LEU A 171 1.06 17.70 -8.34
N ARG A 172 1.97 18.65 -8.61
CA ARG A 172 1.65 19.84 -9.43
C ARG A 172 1.23 19.48 -10.86
N SER A 173 1.73 18.35 -11.36
CA SER A 173 1.41 17.77 -12.65
C SER A 173 1.34 16.26 -12.53
N THR A 174 0.40 15.63 -13.21
CA THR A 174 0.28 14.17 -13.33
C THR A 174 1.14 13.62 -14.47
N SER A 175 2.12 14.39 -14.95
CA SER A 175 3.06 13.95 -15.97
C SER A 175 3.81 12.68 -15.53
N GLU A 176 4.15 11.82 -16.50
CA GLU A 176 4.96 10.62 -16.24
C GLU A 176 6.29 10.97 -15.57
N GLN A 177 6.83 12.16 -15.82
CA GLN A 177 8.06 12.64 -15.20
C GLN A 177 7.86 12.91 -13.69
N SER A 178 6.80 13.63 -13.31
CA SER A 178 6.48 13.89 -11.90
C SER A 178 6.25 12.59 -11.12
N LEU A 179 5.59 11.62 -11.76
CA LEU A 179 5.36 10.28 -11.21
C LEU A 179 6.67 9.49 -11.05
N LYS A 180 7.59 9.56 -12.02
CA LYS A 180 8.93 8.95 -11.92
C LYS A 180 9.73 9.55 -10.78
N THR A 181 9.72 10.88 -10.62
CA THR A 181 10.42 11.57 -9.53
C THR A 181 9.85 11.17 -8.17
N PHE A 182 8.52 11.19 -8.01
CA PHE A 182 7.86 10.72 -6.80
C PHE A 182 8.28 9.28 -6.44
N ARG A 183 8.19 8.35 -7.40
CA ARG A 183 8.56 6.94 -7.21
C ARG A 183 10.01 6.79 -6.75
N ALA A 184 10.93 7.51 -7.38
CA ALA A 184 12.35 7.46 -7.00
C ALA A 184 12.57 7.97 -5.57
N LEU A 185 11.93 9.07 -5.19
CA LEU A 185 11.99 9.60 -3.82
C LEU A 185 11.41 8.62 -2.81
N PHE A 186 10.23 8.07 -3.11
CA PHE A 186 9.54 7.11 -2.24
C PHE A 186 10.38 5.84 -1.99
N ILE A 187 10.94 5.24 -3.04
CA ILE A 187 11.78 4.03 -2.91
C ILE A 187 13.05 4.33 -2.12
N ASN A 188 13.71 5.47 -2.37
CA ASN A 188 14.92 5.84 -1.64
C ASN A 188 14.64 6.07 -0.15
N LEU A 189 13.49 6.69 0.18
CA LEU A 189 13.03 6.85 1.57
C LEU A 189 12.79 5.49 2.24
N LEU A 190 12.10 4.56 1.57
CA LEU A 190 11.85 3.22 2.12
C LEU A 190 13.12 2.42 2.36
N HIS A 191 14.10 2.51 1.45
CA HIS A 191 15.37 1.81 1.60
C HIS A 191 16.37 2.57 2.47
N MET A 192 16.00 3.75 2.99
CA MET A 192 16.89 4.67 3.68
C MET A 192 18.23 4.84 2.95
N ARG A 193 18.19 4.87 1.62
CA ARG A 193 19.40 5.10 0.82
C ARG A 193 19.81 6.55 0.98
N GLU A 194 21.10 6.79 1.05
CA GLU A 194 21.64 8.13 1.06
C GLU A 194 21.19 8.87 -0.20
N ILE A 195 20.37 9.91 -0.03
CA ILE A 195 19.94 10.76 -1.13
C ILE A 195 20.88 11.97 -1.14
N THR A 196 21.85 11.97 -2.06
CA THR A 196 22.77 13.10 -2.21
C THR A 196 22.07 14.30 -2.85
N ALA A 197 22.54 15.51 -2.53
CA ALA A 197 22.04 16.75 -3.12
C ALA A 197 22.16 16.76 -4.65
N ALA A 198 23.20 16.13 -5.20
CA ALA A 198 23.37 15.95 -6.64
C ALA A 198 22.25 15.09 -7.25
N LYS A 199 21.87 14.00 -6.57
CA LYS A 199 20.80 13.09 -7.02
C LYS A 199 19.42 13.74 -6.90
N LEU A 200 19.18 14.55 -5.87
CA LEU A 200 17.98 15.39 -5.76
C LEU A 200 17.94 16.42 -6.88
N LYS A 201 19.03 17.14 -7.12
CA LYS A 201 19.11 18.11 -8.23
C LYS A 201 18.81 17.43 -9.56
N GLN A 202 19.38 16.27 -9.85
CA GLN A 202 19.08 15.54 -11.08
C GLN A 202 17.59 15.14 -11.18
N LEU A 203 17.01 14.64 -10.08
CA LEU A 203 15.59 14.28 -10.01
C LEU A 203 14.62 15.46 -10.23
N PHE A 204 15.05 16.69 -9.94
CA PHE A 204 14.25 17.91 -10.08
C PHE A 204 14.60 18.77 -11.30
N LEU A 205 15.81 18.67 -11.84
CA LEU A 205 16.28 19.48 -12.98
C LEU A 205 16.06 18.79 -14.33
N ASP A 206 16.03 17.46 -14.35
CA ASP A 206 15.57 16.69 -15.52
C ASP A 206 14.03 16.55 -15.53
N ALA A 207 13.31 17.40 -14.78
CA ALA A 207 11.85 17.37 -14.58
C ALA A 207 11.10 18.38 -15.46
#